data_AF-A0A5B7TI56-F1
#
_entry.id   AF-A0A5B7TI56-F1
#
_cell.length_a   1.000
_cell.length_b   1.000
_cell.length_c   1.000
_cell.angle_alpha   90.00
_cell.angle_beta   90.00
_cell.angle_gamma   90.00
#
_symmetry.space_group_name_H-M   'P 1'
#
loop_
_entity.id
_entity.type
_entity.pdbx_description
1 polymer ?
#
loop_
_entity_poly.entity_id
_entity_poly.type
_entity_poly.pdbx_seq_one_letter_code
_entity_poly.pdbx_strand_id
1 'polypeptide(L)'
;MPLKQENQRNNLNKIFFLLIHSIQILLIFALSILSYLSDKKAGVNHHMIYMSYKYKEGIYSPLSLKIQSIIIVLIVILLLQSLLKSRRRLIKEAFSFNNMMAIIIGVFLLLIINFSFFKSMIAYVYFVMVFEIVFALQILIILINKMLGNS
;
A
#
# COMPACT_ATOMS: atom_id res chain seq x y z
N MET A 1 37.11 11.17 10.22
CA MET A 1 36.11 10.37 10.96
C MET A 1 34.62 10.60 10.59
N PRO A 2 34.14 11.75 10.08
CA PRO A 2 32.71 11.92 9.77
C PRO A 2 32.20 11.06 8.59
N LEU A 3 33.05 10.80 7.59
CA LEU A 3 32.71 10.00 6.40
C LEU A 3 32.28 8.54 6.70
N LYS A 4 32.78 7.94 7.80
CA LYS A 4 32.46 6.54 8.14
C LYS A 4 31.08 6.40 8.79
N GLN A 5 30.67 7.40 9.59
CA GLN A 5 29.36 7.43 10.25
C GLN A 5 28.24 7.75 9.25
N GLU A 6 28.50 8.64 8.28
CA GLU A 6 27.56 8.97 7.21
C GLU A 6 27.27 7.76 6.29
N ASN A 7 28.31 7.02 5.90
CA ASN A 7 28.15 5.79 5.12
C ASN A 7 27.41 4.67 5.88
N GLN A 8 27.62 4.54 7.19
CA GLN A 8 26.89 3.55 8.00
C GLN A 8 25.40 3.89 8.12
N ARG A 9 25.05 5.16 8.31
CA ARG A 9 23.65 5.62 8.35
C ARG A 9 22.92 5.37 7.03
N ASN A 10 23.59 5.60 5.90
CA ASN A 10 23.04 5.32 4.58
C ASN A 10 22.80 3.82 4.34
N ASN A 11 23.67 2.94 4.84
CA ASN A 11 23.49 1.50 4.70
C ASN A 11 22.32 0.97 5.54
N LEU A 12 22.15 1.46 6.77
CA LEU A 12 21.02 1.08 7.63
C LEU A 12 19.67 1.50 7.04
N ASN A 13 19.59 2.71 6.48
CA ASN A 13 18.38 3.20 5.81
C ASN A 13 17.99 2.32 4.61
N LYS A 14 18.97 1.91 3.79
CA LYS A 14 18.74 1.01 2.65
C LYS A 14 18.19 -0.34 3.09
N ILE A 15 18.76 -0.94 4.14
CA ILE A 15 18.29 -2.21 4.69
C ILE A 15 16.84 -2.07 5.19
N PHE A 16 16.54 -0.99 5.91
CA PHE A 16 15.20 -0.72 6.42
C PHE A 16 14.18 -0.59 5.29
N PHE A 17 14.48 0.17 4.23
CA PHE A 17 13.58 0.28 3.08
C PHE A 17 13.42 -1.05 2.35
N LEU A 18 14.49 -1.84 2.19
CA LEU A 18 14.43 -3.15 1.57
C LEU A 18 13.53 -4.12 2.35
N LEU A 19 13.59 -4.08 3.69
CA LEU A 19 12.72 -4.86 4.55
C LEU A 19 11.25 -4.46 4.38
N ILE A 20 10.93 -3.16 4.34
CA ILE A 20 9.54 -2.71 4.13
C ILE A 20 9.01 -3.19 2.78
N HIS A 21 9.77 -3.04 1.70
CA HIS A 21 9.36 -3.51 0.38
C HIS A 21 9.18 -5.04 0.35
N SER A 22 10.03 -5.78 1.06
CA SER A 22 9.91 -7.23 1.18
C SER A 22 8.61 -7.63 1.92
N ILE A 23 8.25 -6.90 2.97
CA ILE A 23 6.97 -7.10 3.69
C ILE A 23 5.78 -6.82 2.77
N GLN A 24 5.82 -5.73 1.98
CA GLN A 24 4.75 -5.43 1.02
C GLN A 24 4.56 -6.55 -0.01
N ILE A 25 5.66 -7.08 -0.58
CA ILE A 25 5.61 -8.18 -1.54
C ILE A 25 5.06 -9.45 -0.88
N LEU A 26 5.52 -9.79 0.33
CA LEU A 26 5.04 -10.95 1.08
C LEU A 26 3.54 -10.85 1.37
N LEU A 27 3.03 -9.67 1.73
CA LEU A 27 1.60 -9.45 1.97
C LEU A 27 0.77 -9.69 0.70
N ILE A 28 1.20 -9.15 -0.44
CA ILE A 28 0.51 -9.34 -1.73
C ILE A 28 0.56 -10.82 -2.15
N PHE A 29 1.68 -11.50 -1.93
CA PHE A 29 1.83 -12.92 -2.22
C PHE A 29 0.93 -13.78 -1.31
N ALA A 30 0.92 -13.49 0.00
CA ALA A 30 0.05 -14.16 0.96
C ALA A 30 -1.43 -14.00 0.63
N LEU A 31 -1.84 -12.81 0.18
CA LEU A 31 -3.20 -12.53 -0.29
C LEU A 31 -3.57 -13.38 -1.51
N SER A 32 -2.64 -13.55 -2.46
CA SER A 32 -2.85 -14.38 -3.65
C SER A 32 -3.05 -15.85 -3.27
N ILE A 33 -2.26 -16.36 -2.33
CA ILE A 33 -2.43 -17.72 -1.77
C ILE A 33 -3.77 -17.82 -1.05
N LEU A 34 -4.13 -16.82 -0.23
CA LEU A 34 -5.39 -16.83 0.52
C LEU A 34 -6.60 -16.88 -0.41
N SER A 35 -6.58 -16.10 -1.50
CA SER A 35 -7.63 -16.13 -2.53
C SER A 35 -7.71 -17.49 -3.21
N TYR A 36 -6.59 -18.13 -3.51
CA TYR A 36 -6.60 -19.47 -4.08
C TYR A 36 -7.14 -20.53 -3.11
N LEU A 37 -6.82 -20.40 -1.81
CA LEU A 37 -7.30 -21.31 -0.78
C LEU A 37 -8.77 -21.11 -0.46
N SER A 38 -9.31 -19.88 -0.54
CA SER A 38 -10.73 -19.61 -0.32
C SER A 38 -11.61 -20.34 -1.33
N ASP A 39 -11.13 -20.49 -2.56
CA ASP A 39 -11.89 -21.14 -3.62
C ASP A 39 -11.83 -22.67 -3.55
N LYS A 40 -10.78 -23.23 -2.92
CA LYS A 40 -10.53 -24.69 -2.90
C LYS A 40 -10.77 -25.38 -1.55
N LYS A 41 -10.65 -24.67 -0.42
CA LYS A 41 -10.75 -25.27 0.92
C LYS A 41 -11.98 -24.78 1.67
N ALA A 42 -12.94 -25.69 1.88
CA ALA A 42 -14.22 -25.40 2.55
C ALA A 42 -14.06 -24.77 3.95
N GLY A 43 -13.07 -25.20 4.76
CA GLY A 43 -12.83 -24.64 6.08
C GLY A 43 -12.29 -23.20 6.07
N VAL A 44 -11.39 -22.89 5.13
CA VAL A 44 -10.86 -21.52 4.95
C VAL A 44 -11.98 -20.62 4.42
N ASN A 45 -12.78 -21.12 3.48
CA ASN A 45 -13.92 -20.41 2.93
C ASN A 45 -14.92 -20.00 4.02
N HIS A 46 -15.34 -20.93 4.88
CA HIS A 46 -16.34 -20.63 5.91
C HIS A 46 -15.85 -19.56 6.91
N HIS A 47 -14.60 -19.67 7.35
CA HIS A 47 -13.98 -18.65 8.20
C HIS A 47 -13.92 -17.29 7.48
N MET A 48 -13.51 -17.26 6.21
CA MET A 48 -13.40 -16.03 5.43
C MET A 48 -14.74 -15.37 5.18
N ILE A 49 -15.80 -16.14 4.92
CA ILE A 49 -17.16 -15.61 4.78
C ILE A 49 -17.62 -14.97 6.10
N TYR A 50 -17.47 -15.70 7.21
CA TYR A 50 -17.87 -15.20 8.53
C TYR A 50 -17.15 -13.89 8.89
N MET A 51 -15.83 -13.86 8.74
CA MET A 51 -15.05 -12.66 9.00
C MET A 51 -15.35 -11.53 8.02
N SER A 52 -15.51 -11.84 6.73
CA SER A 52 -15.89 -10.85 5.72
C SER A 52 -17.22 -10.18 6.08
N TYR A 53 -18.20 -10.94 6.57
CA TYR A 53 -19.49 -10.39 7.00
C TYR A 53 -19.30 -9.43 8.18
N LYS A 54 -18.59 -9.87 9.23
CA LYS A 54 -18.28 -9.05 10.41
C LYS A 54 -17.55 -7.74 10.05
N TYR A 55 -16.60 -7.81 9.13
CA TYR A 55 -15.85 -6.65 8.69
C TYR A 55 -16.66 -5.70 7.81
N LYS A 56 -17.55 -6.23 6.97
CA LYS A 56 -18.49 -5.42 6.15
C LYS A 56 -19.53 -4.70 7.00
N GLU A 57 -19.91 -5.24 8.16
CA GLU A 57 -20.80 -4.53 9.09
C GLU A 57 -20.05 -3.48 9.93
N GLY A 58 -18.72 -3.61 10.07
CA GLY A 58 -17.88 -2.68 10.81
C GLY A 58 -17.04 -1.76 9.92
N ILE A 59 -15.73 -1.99 9.94
CA ILE A 59 -14.71 -1.12 9.34
C ILE A 59 -14.83 -0.98 7.81
N TYR A 60 -15.38 -1.97 7.12
CA TYR A 60 -15.57 -1.97 5.68
C TYR A 60 -17.05 -1.88 5.29
N SER A 61 -17.84 -1.16 6.10
CA SER A 61 -19.20 -0.79 5.72
C SER A 61 -19.21 0.01 4.41
N PRO A 62 -20.32 0.00 3.64
CA PRO A 62 -20.41 0.76 2.39
C PRO A 62 -20.12 2.26 2.59
N LEU A 63 -20.53 2.83 3.73
CA LEU A 63 -20.25 4.22 4.07
C LEU A 63 -18.76 4.42 4.38
N SER A 64 -18.16 3.53 5.19
CA SER A 64 -16.73 3.57 5.52
C SER A 64 -15.84 3.46 4.27
N LEU A 65 -16.15 2.51 3.37
CA LEU A 65 -15.43 2.32 2.10
C LEU A 65 -15.54 3.53 1.18
N LYS A 66 -16.69 4.23 1.19
CA LYS A 66 -16.87 5.48 0.44
C LYS A 66 -15.98 6.59 1.00
N ILE A 67 -15.94 6.74 2.32
CA ILE A 67 -15.07 7.73 3.00
C ILE A 67 -13.59 7.40 2.73
N GLN A 68 -13.18 6.14 2.89
CA GLN A 68 -11.82 5.68 2.58
C GLN A 68 -11.44 5.98 1.13
N SER A 69 -12.32 5.70 0.17
CA SER A 69 -12.09 6.03 -1.25
C SER A 69 -11.83 7.51 -1.47
N ILE A 70 -12.61 8.40 -0.84
CA ILE A 70 -12.41 9.86 -0.94
C ILE A 70 -11.04 10.25 -0.38
N ILE A 71 -10.66 9.70 0.78
CA ILE A 71 -9.35 9.95 1.40
C ILE A 71 -8.21 9.50 0.47
N ILE A 72 -8.31 8.31 -0.11
CA ILE A 72 -7.30 7.77 -1.03
C ILE A 72 -7.19 8.65 -2.28
N VAL A 73 -8.30 9.06 -2.88
CA VAL A 73 -8.30 9.99 -4.03
C VAL A 73 -7.57 11.29 -3.68
N LEU A 74 -7.87 11.88 -2.52
CA LEU A 74 -7.24 13.12 -2.08
C LEU A 74 -5.71 12.95 -1.93
N ILE A 75 -5.26 11.85 -1.32
CA ILE A 75 -3.83 11.54 -1.19
C ILE A 75 -3.17 11.35 -2.56
N VAL A 76 -3.80 10.61 -3.48
CA VAL A 76 -3.27 10.40 -4.84
C VAL A 76 -3.13 11.72 -5.60
N ILE A 77 -4.08 12.64 -5.48
CA ILE A 77 -4.00 13.97 -6.08
C ILE A 77 -2.82 14.76 -5.50
N LEU A 78 -2.61 14.72 -4.17
CA LEU A 78 -1.46 15.38 -3.54
C LEU A 78 -0.12 14.80 -4.02
N LEU A 79 -0.02 13.49 -4.17
CA LEU A 79 1.16 12.82 -4.71
C LEU A 79 1.42 13.20 -6.17
N LEU A 80 0.38 13.30 -7.01
CA LEU A 80 0.50 13.77 -8.39
C LEU A 80 1.02 15.21 -8.47
N GLN A 81 0.50 16.11 -7.63
CA GLN A 81 1.02 17.48 -7.56
C GLN A 81 2.49 17.52 -7.12
N SER A 82 2.89 16.64 -6.20
CA SER A 82 4.28 16.53 -5.75
C SER A 82 5.22 16.07 -6.87
N LEU A 83 4.77 15.22 -7.79
CA LEU A 83 5.54 14.84 -8.98
C LEU A 83 5.73 16.01 -9.95
N LEU A 84 4.66 16.77 -10.21
CA LEU A 84 4.67 17.88 -11.17
C LEU A 84 5.51 19.09 -10.71
N LYS A 85 5.55 19.38 -9.40
CA LYS A 85 6.32 20.52 -8.85
C LYS A 85 7.84 20.30 -8.84
N SER A 86 8.33 19.09 -9.10
CA SER A 86 9.76 18.76 -8.99
C SER A 86 10.57 19.21 -10.24
N ARG A 87 11.14 20.42 -10.21
CA ARG A 87 11.94 20.98 -11.33
C ARG A 87 13.46 20.65 -11.31
N ARG A 88 14.11 20.27 -10.20
CA ARG A 88 15.61 20.13 -10.13
C ARG A 88 16.15 18.70 -10.25
N ARG A 89 17.02 18.44 -11.24
CA ARG A 89 17.11 17.19 -12.03
C ARG A 89 17.71 15.90 -11.40
N LEU A 90 18.52 15.95 -10.33
CA LEU A 90 19.42 14.82 -10.00
C LEU A 90 19.16 14.06 -8.69
N ILE A 91 18.39 14.61 -7.74
CA ILE A 91 17.96 13.87 -6.53
C ILE A 91 16.55 13.25 -6.73
N LYS A 92 16.08 13.29 -7.98
CA LYS A 92 14.72 13.00 -8.42
C LYS A 92 14.31 11.53 -8.48
N GLU A 93 15.23 10.62 -8.73
CA GLU A 93 14.83 9.29 -9.24
C GLU A 93 14.13 8.46 -8.16
N ALA A 94 14.70 8.35 -6.95
CA ALA A 94 14.08 7.60 -5.86
C ALA A 94 12.81 8.26 -5.30
N PHE A 95 12.77 9.60 -5.21
CA PHE A 95 11.57 10.33 -4.79
C PHE A 95 10.44 10.19 -5.83
N SER A 96 10.77 10.23 -7.11
CA SER A 96 9.81 10.04 -8.20
C SER A 96 9.29 8.60 -8.23
N PHE A 97 10.16 7.60 -8.01
CA PHE A 97 9.77 6.19 -8.02
C PHE A 97 8.82 5.85 -6.87
N ASN A 98 9.14 6.26 -5.64
CA ASN A 98 8.29 5.97 -4.49
C ASN A 98 6.90 6.64 -4.60
N ASN A 99 6.85 7.89 -5.08
CA ASN A 99 5.59 8.58 -5.34
C ASN A 99 4.80 7.92 -6.47
N MET A 100 5.46 7.53 -7.56
CA MET A 100 4.82 6.83 -8.67
C MET A 100 4.25 5.48 -8.22
N MET A 101 4.99 4.73 -7.41
CA MET A 101 4.53 3.47 -6.86
C MET A 101 3.35 3.65 -5.90
N ALA A 102 3.38 4.68 -5.05
CA ALA A 102 2.24 5.03 -4.20
C ALA A 102 1.00 5.37 -5.02
N ILE A 103 1.15 6.11 -6.13
CA ILE A 103 0.04 6.43 -7.04
C ILE A 103 -0.51 5.14 -7.66
N ILE A 104 0.35 4.26 -8.17
CA ILE A 104 -0.07 2.97 -8.76
C ILE A 104 -0.85 2.14 -7.73
N ILE A 105 -0.32 1.99 -6.51
CA ILE A 105 -0.97 1.25 -5.42
C ILE A 105 -2.30 1.91 -5.04
N GLY A 106 -2.34 3.24 -4.93
CA GLY A 106 -3.56 3.99 -4.58
C GLY A 106 -4.65 3.85 -5.65
N VAL A 107 -4.28 3.93 -6.93
CA VAL A 107 -5.20 3.69 -8.06
C VAL A 107 -5.70 2.24 -8.03
N PHE A 108 -4.83 1.27 -7.79
CA PHE A 108 -5.23 -0.13 -7.70
C PHE A 108 -6.16 -0.39 -6.52
N LEU A 109 -5.90 0.21 -5.36
CA LEU A 109 -6.80 0.14 -4.20
C LEU A 109 -8.18 0.75 -4.50
N LEU A 110 -8.24 1.87 -5.24
CA LEU A 110 -9.50 2.44 -5.71
C LEU A 110 -10.25 1.51 -6.67
N LEU A 111 -9.53 0.81 -7.56
CA LEU A 111 -10.12 -0.21 -8.43
C LEU A 111 -10.71 -1.34 -7.59
N ILE A 112 -9.97 -1.87 -6.61
CA ILE A 112 -10.45 -2.92 -5.70
C ILE A 112 -11.75 -2.48 -5.02
N ILE A 113 -11.78 -1.30 -4.42
CA ILE A 113 -12.96 -0.83 -3.65
C ILE A 113 -14.19 -0.61 -4.53
N ASN A 114 -14.01 -0.19 -5.79
CA ASN A 114 -15.14 0.26 -6.62
C ASN A 114 -15.62 -0.79 -7.64
N PHE A 115 -14.73 -1.62 -8.20
CA PHE A 115 -15.08 -2.56 -9.26
C PHE A 115 -15.87 -3.77 -8.75
N SER A 116 -16.87 -4.19 -9.52
CA SER A 116 -17.72 -5.35 -9.22
C SER A 116 -16.93 -6.67 -9.19
N PHE A 117 -15.91 -6.81 -10.03
CA PHE A 117 -15.04 -7.97 -10.09
C PHE A 117 -14.41 -8.34 -8.73
N PHE A 118 -13.92 -7.34 -7.99
CA PHE A 118 -13.34 -7.60 -6.67
C PHE A 118 -14.43 -7.82 -5.62
N LYS A 119 -15.54 -7.09 -5.69
CA LYS A 119 -16.65 -7.20 -4.73
C LYS A 119 -17.30 -8.58 -4.68
N SER A 120 -17.26 -9.33 -5.80
CA SER A 120 -17.79 -10.69 -5.87
C SER A 120 -16.84 -11.75 -5.30
N MET A 121 -15.57 -11.41 -5.01
CA MET A 121 -14.62 -12.35 -4.43
C MET A 121 -14.88 -12.57 -2.93
N ILE A 122 -14.80 -13.82 -2.48
CA ILE A 122 -14.87 -14.15 -1.05
C ILE A 122 -13.75 -13.44 -0.26
N ALA A 123 -12.58 -13.33 -0.87
CA ALA A 123 -11.41 -12.66 -0.29
C ALA A 123 -11.46 -11.11 -0.38
N TYR A 124 -12.54 -10.51 -0.91
CA TYR A 124 -12.64 -9.06 -1.17
C TYR A 124 -12.16 -8.18 -0.01
N VAL A 125 -12.64 -8.44 1.20
CA VAL A 125 -12.29 -7.65 2.39
C VAL A 125 -10.79 -7.70 2.68
N TYR A 126 -10.18 -8.85 2.48
CA TYR A 126 -8.74 -9.04 2.66
C TYR A 126 -7.94 -8.34 1.57
N PHE A 127 -8.46 -8.28 0.33
CA PHE A 127 -7.86 -7.46 -0.73
C PHE A 127 -7.82 -5.98 -0.35
N VAL A 128 -8.93 -5.42 0.11
CA VAL A 128 -8.98 -4.01 0.56
C VAL A 128 -7.98 -3.80 1.71
N MET A 129 -8.02 -4.65 2.73
CA MET A 129 -7.17 -4.52 3.92
C MET A 129 -5.67 -4.58 3.60
N VAL A 130 -5.24 -5.56 2.81
CA VAL A 130 -3.82 -5.71 2.45
C VAL A 130 -3.34 -4.52 1.63
N PHE A 131 -4.13 -4.08 0.64
CA PHE A 131 -3.73 -2.94 -0.18
C PHE A 131 -3.77 -1.61 0.58
N GLU A 132 -4.65 -1.44 1.57
CA GLU A 132 -4.60 -0.30 2.51
C GLU A 132 -3.30 -0.29 3.33
N ILE A 133 -2.89 -1.44 3.86
CA ILE A 133 -1.63 -1.56 4.63
C ILE A 133 -0.43 -1.27 3.73
N VAL A 134 -0.39 -1.85 2.54
CA VAL A 134 0.68 -1.63 1.57
C VAL A 134 0.76 -0.14 1.17
N PHE A 135 -0.39 0.50 0.94
CA PHE A 135 -0.46 1.93 0.62
C PHE A 135 0.04 2.79 1.79
N ALA A 136 -0.37 2.49 3.02
CA ALA A 136 0.10 3.20 4.22
C ALA A 136 1.62 3.06 4.41
N LEU A 137 2.17 1.86 4.21
CA LEU A 137 3.63 1.63 4.24
C LEU A 137 4.36 2.45 3.17
N GLN A 138 3.78 2.55 1.97
CA GLN A 138 4.38 3.33 0.89
C GLN A 138 4.39 4.84 1.21
N ILE A 139 3.32 5.36 1.80
CA ILE A 139 3.28 6.75 2.29
C ILE A 139 4.33 6.97 3.38
N LEU A 140 4.48 6.03 4.31
CA LEU A 140 5.47 6.09 5.38
C LEU A 140 6.90 6.12 4.81
N ILE A 141 7.20 5.31 3.78
CA ILE A 141 8.49 5.36 3.06
C ILE A 141 8.74 6.75 2.47
N ILE A 142 7.74 7.36 1.83
CA ILE A 142 7.85 8.71 1.24
C ILE A 142 8.15 9.75 2.32
N LEU A 143 7.43 9.71 3.45
CA LEU A 143 7.62 10.64 4.55
C LEU A 143 9.02 10.51 5.17
N ILE A 144 9.49 9.28 5.43
CA ILE A 144 10.83 9.03 5.97
C ILE A 144 11.91 9.52 5.00
N ASN A 145 11.78 9.24 3.71
CA ASN A 145 12.74 9.72 2.69
C ASN A 145 12.82 11.25 2.67
N LYS A 146 11.67 11.93 2.79
CA LYS A 146 11.61 13.39 2.87
C LYS A 146 12.24 13.93 4.16
N MET A 147 12.04 13.27 5.30
CA MET A 147 12.63 13.67 6.58
C MET A 147 14.15 13.46 6.63
N LEU A 148 14.65 12.38 6.03
CA LEU A 148 16.07 12.05 6.05
C LEU A 148 16.90 12.90 5.07
N GLY A 149 16.27 13.71 4.23
CA GLY A 149 16.99 14.52 3.26
C GLY A 149 17.74 13.69 2.21
N ASN A 150 17.31 12.43 1.97
CA ASN A 150 17.67 11.66 0.76
C ASN A 150 16.91 12.21 -0.47
N SER A 151 16.88 13.55 -0.48
CA SER A 151 16.08 14.63 -1.06
C SER A 151 16.34 15.14 -2.44
#